data_AF-A0A7S3QVJ7-F1
#
_entry.id   AF-A0A7S3QVJ7-F1
#
_cell.length_a   1.000
_cell.length_b   1.000
_cell.length_c   1.000
_cell.angle_alpha   90.00
_cell.angle_beta   90.00
_cell.angle_gamma   90.00
#
_symmetry.space_group_name_H-M   'P 1'
#
loop_
_entity.id
_entity.type
_entity.pdbx_description
1 polymer ?
#
loop_
_entity_poly.entity_id
_entity_poly.type
_entity_poly.pdbx_seq_one_letter_code
_entity_poly.pdbx_strand_id
1 'polypeptide(L)'
;MPSVNDKVLSYGDSCLRKGDADLLKHGQWLNDQVISFWFEYLVRDKYKDLVSSHQILLVPPSLTFILATVGSPQEASMLLETMQPDRAEVAVFAINDSNDIGAANSGFHW
;
A
#
# COMPACT_ATOMS: atom_id res chain seq x y z
N MET A 1 25.43 -2.32 -14.88
CA MET A 1 24.72 -2.44 -13.59
C MET A 1 23.34 -1.86 -13.77
N PRO A 2 22.27 -2.49 -13.24
CA PRO A 2 20.92 -1.93 -13.30
C PRO A 2 20.87 -0.59 -12.56
N SER A 3 20.14 0.39 -13.10
CA SER A 3 19.83 1.65 -12.44
C SER A 3 18.85 1.43 -11.29
N VAL A 4 18.88 2.31 -10.28
CA VAL A 4 17.93 2.30 -9.15
C VAL A 4 16.47 2.40 -9.64
N ASN A 5 16.26 3.01 -10.80
CA ASN A 5 14.94 3.20 -11.40
C ASN A 5 14.52 2.07 -12.33
N ASP A 6 15.39 1.08 -12.58
CA ASP A 6 15.05 -0.03 -13.47
C ASP A 6 13.94 -0.87 -12.84
N LYS A 7 12.90 -1.16 -13.63
CA LYS A 7 11.81 -2.03 -13.20
C LYS A 7 12.34 -3.45 -13.00
N VAL A 8 12.13 -4.01 -11.81
CA VAL A 8 12.50 -5.39 -11.47
C VAL A 8 11.29 -6.31 -11.36
N LEU A 9 10.12 -5.76 -11.02
CA LEU A 9 8.87 -6.50 -10.96
C LEU A 9 7.69 -5.63 -11.38
N SER A 10 6.78 -6.21 -12.15
CA SER A 10 5.44 -5.68 -12.43
C SER A 10 4.47 -6.76 -12.00
N TYR A 11 3.68 -6.51 -10.95
CA TYR A 11 2.80 -7.51 -10.36
C TYR A 11 1.50 -6.85 -9.93
N GLY A 12 0.41 -7.20 -10.63
CA GLY A 12 -0.88 -6.55 -10.43
C GLY A 12 -0.77 -5.03 -10.57
N ASP A 13 -1.28 -4.30 -9.59
CA ASP A 13 -1.20 -2.83 -9.53
C ASP A 13 0.11 -2.31 -8.92
N SER A 14 1.01 -3.22 -8.53
CA SER A 14 2.32 -2.88 -7.96
C SER A 14 3.46 -2.98 -8.98
N CYS A 15 4.38 -2.02 -8.92
CA CYS A 15 5.59 -2.00 -9.74
C CYS A 15 6.79 -1.72 -8.84
N LEU A 16 7.67 -2.71 -8.70
CA LEU A 16 8.92 -2.54 -7.96
C LEU A 16 10.06 -2.19 -8.92
N ARG A 17 10.80 -1.16 -8.55
CA ARG A 17 12.07 -0.80 -9.15
C ARG A 17 13.22 -1.38 -8.32
N LYS A 18 14.42 -1.32 -8.88
CA LYS A 18 15.62 -1.84 -8.23
C LYS A 18 15.83 -1.22 -6.85
N GLY A 19 15.59 0.09 -6.72
CA GLY A 19 15.65 0.82 -5.46
C GLY A 19 14.69 0.27 -4.40
N ASP A 20 13.44 0.01 -4.77
CA ASP A 20 12.43 -0.56 -3.86
C ASP A 20 12.87 -1.95 -3.37
N ALA A 21 13.34 -2.81 -4.29
CA ALA A 21 13.81 -4.14 -3.93
C ALA A 21 15.07 -4.13 -3.04
N ASP A 22 15.92 -3.12 -3.19
CA ASP A 22 17.12 -2.96 -2.34
C ASP A 22 16.78 -2.62 -0.89
N LEU A 23 15.57 -2.10 -0.60
CA LEU A 23 15.08 -1.84 0.76
C LEU A 23 14.74 -3.11 1.55
N LEU A 24 14.68 -4.27 0.89
CA LEU A 24 14.50 -5.56 1.57
C LEU A 24 15.80 -6.07 2.22
N LYS A 25 16.93 -5.38 2.01
CA LYS A 25 18.19 -5.72 2.65
C LYS A 25 18.17 -5.33 4.13
N HIS A 26 18.96 -6.05 4.92
CA HIS A 26 19.07 -5.82 6.36
C HIS A 26 19.38 -4.34 6.69
N GLY A 27 18.66 -3.80 7.67
CA GLY A 27 18.88 -2.45 8.20
C GLY A 27 18.34 -1.31 7.32
N GLN A 28 17.54 -1.63 6.30
CA GLN A 28 16.84 -0.64 5.47
C GLN A 28 15.38 -0.49 5.91
N TRP A 29 14.80 0.66 5.63
CA TRP A 29 13.39 0.96 5.89
C TRP A 29 12.54 0.59 4.69
N LEU A 30 11.38 -0.02 4.94
CA LEU A 30 10.42 -0.29 3.87
C LEU A 30 9.76 1.02 3.42
N ASN A 31 9.42 1.09 2.14
CA ASN A 31 8.63 2.18 1.58
C ASN A 31 7.24 1.67 1.16
N ASP A 32 6.41 2.61 0.72
CA ASP A 32 5.05 2.40 0.24
C ASP A 32 4.98 1.33 -0.85
N GLN A 33 5.95 1.33 -1.78
CA GLN A 33 5.96 0.42 -2.91
C GLN A 33 6.15 -1.03 -2.48
N VAL A 34 7.05 -1.28 -1.52
CA VAL A 34 7.28 -2.63 -0.99
C VAL A 34 6.06 -3.14 -0.23
N ILE A 35 5.43 -2.29 0.60
CA ILE A 35 4.24 -2.66 1.36
C ILE A 35 3.05 -2.89 0.42
N SER A 36 2.86 -2.03 -0.58
CA SER A 36 1.80 -2.18 -1.59
C SER A 36 1.95 -3.47 -2.37
N PHE A 37 3.18 -3.80 -2.80
CA PHE A 37 3.47 -5.09 -3.44
C PHE A 37 3.11 -6.27 -2.53
N TRP A 38 3.44 -6.18 -1.24
CA TRP A 38 3.12 -7.25 -0.32
C TRP A 38 1.61 -7.44 -0.19
N PHE A 39 0.85 -6.36 -0.05
CA PHE A 39 -0.62 -6.41 0.00
C PHE A 39 -1.21 -7.03 -1.27
N GLU A 40 -0.69 -6.63 -2.44
CA GLU A 40 -1.11 -7.17 -3.73
C GLU A 40 -0.84 -8.68 -3.83
N TYR A 41 0.32 -9.14 -3.38
CA TYR A 41 0.66 -10.57 -3.34
C TYR A 41 -0.22 -11.36 -2.36
N LEU A 42 -0.49 -10.77 -1.18
CA LEU A 42 -1.40 -11.37 -0.20
C LEU A 42 -2.79 -11.60 -0.79
N VAL A 43 -3.32 -10.61 -1.50
CA VAL A 43 -4.66 -10.66 -2.10
C VAL A 43 -4.74 -11.65 -3.25
N ARG A 44 -3.78 -11.60 -4.17
CA ARG A 44 -3.88 -12.31 -5.44
C ARG A 44 -3.49 -13.78 -5.35
N ASP A 45 -2.49 -14.10 -4.52
CA ASP A 45 -1.93 -15.44 -4.44
C ASP A 45 -2.11 -16.09 -3.06
N LYS A 46 -1.71 -15.42 -1.97
CA LYS A 46 -1.61 -16.09 -0.66
C LYS A 46 -2.97 -16.33 0.02
N TYR A 47 -3.86 -15.35 -0.02
CA TYR A 47 -5.16 -15.36 0.65
C TYR A 47 -6.31 -15.13 -0.34
N LYS A 48 -6.14 -15.60 -1.58
CA LYS A 48 -7.07 -15.42 -2.67
C LYS A 48 -8.52 -15.76 -2.30
N ASP A 49 -8.73 -16.84 -1.54
CA ASP A 49 -10.07 -17.29 -1.15
C ASP A 49 -10.73 -16.30 -0.18
N LEU A 50 -9.99 -15.81 0.83
CA LEU A 50 -10.49 -14.85 1.82
C LEU A 50 -10.84 -13.50 1.17
N VAL A 51 -10.02 -13.07 0.21
CA VAL A 51 -10.27 -11.82 -0.52
C VAL A 51 -11.35 -11.98 -1.58
N SER A 52 -11.49 -13.15 -2.20
CA SER A 52 -12.62 -13.43 -3.12
C SER A 52 -13.96 -13.39 -2.39
N SER A 53 -14.00 -13.83 -1.13
CA SER A 53 -15.15 -13.63 -0.25
C SER A 53 -15.30 -12.21 0.30
N HIS A 54 -14.40 -11.29 -0.09
CA HIS A 54 -14.34 -9.90 0.37
C HIS A 54 -14.20 -9.74 1.89
N GLN A 55 -13.72 -10.76 2.62
CA GLN A 55 -13.64 -10.71 4.09
C GLN A 55 -12.53 -9.80 4.60
N ILE A 56 -11.47 -9.61 3.80
CA ILE A 56 -10.31 -8.81 4.18
C ILE A 56 -10.08 -7.71 3.14
N LEU A 57 -10.05 -6.47 3.60
CA LEU A 57 -9.68 -5.30 2.85
C LEU A 57 -8.26 -4.86 3.24
N LEU A 58 -7.33 -4.87 2.28
CA LEU A 58 -5.97 -4.36 2.48
C LEU A 58 -5.85 -3.00 1.79
N VAL A 59 -5.76 -1.93 2.58
CA VAL A 59 -5.70 -0.54 2.08
C VAL A 59 -4.23 -0.14 1.93
N PRO A 60 -3.74 0.13 0.70
CA PRO A 60 -2.33 0.42 0.48
C PRO A 60 -1.89 1.70 1.21
N PRO A 61 -0.58 1.84 1.51
CA PRO A 61 0.00 3.02 2.17
C PRO A 61 -0.46 4.37 1.61
N SER A 62 -0.39 4.53 0.28
CA SER A 62 -0.74 5.78 -0.39
C SER A 62 -2.20 6.16 -0.19
N LEU A 63 -3.12 5.18 -0.26
CA LEU A 63 -4.54 5.41 0.01
C LEU A 63 -4.79 5.66 1.49
N THR A 64 -4.10 4.96 2.39
CA THR A 64 -4.18 5.20 3.84
C THR A 64 -3.77 6.62 4.19
N PHE A 65 -2.66 7.11 3.61
CA PHE A 65 -2.20 8.48 3.80
C PHE A 65 -3.22 9.50 3.28
N ILE A 66 -3.76 9.30 2.08
CA ILE A 66 -4.81 10.19 1.55
C ILE A 66 -6.02 10.20 2.49
N LEU A 67 -6.50 9.04 2.94
CA LEU A 67 -7.62 8.94 3.88
C LEU A 67 -7.36 9.64 5.22
N ALA A 68 -6.12 9.66 5.69
CA ALA A 68 -5.73 10.40 6.89
C ALA A 68 -5.67 11.93 6.69
N THR A 69 -5.64 12.40 5.43
CA THR A 69 -5.48 13.82 5.09
C THR A 69 -6.76 14.49 4.55
N VAL A 70 -7.72 13.72 4.04
CA VAL A 70 -9.00 14.27 3.55
C VAL A 70 -9.80 14.92 4.68
N GLY A 71 -10.46 16.03 4.36
CA GLY A 71 -11.12 16.88 5.35
C GLY A 71 -12.55 16.49 5.66
N SER A 72 -13.14 15.53 4.92
CA SER A 72 -14.53 15.13 5.09
C SER A 72 -14.76 13.62 4.98
N PRO A 73 -15.71 13.06 5.76
CA PRO A 73 -16.12 11.67 5.63
C PRO A 73 -16.65 11.32 4.23
N GLN A 74 -17.27 12.28 3.53
CA GLN A 74 -17.80 12.06 2.19
C GLN A 74 -16.69 11.80 1.18
N GLU A 75 -15.60 12.57 1.22
CA GLU A 75 -14.41 12.33 0.39
C GLU A 75 -13.77 10.98 0.70
N ALA A 76 -13.64 10.63 1.99
CA ALA A 76 -13.12 9.34 2.41
C ALA A 76 -13.97 8.17 1.87
N SER A 77 -15.31 8.27 1.94
CA SER A 77 -16.21 7.27 1.40
C SER A 77 -16.07 7.11 -0.13
N MET A 78 -15.94 8.21 -0.87
CA MET A 78 -15.74 8.16 -2.34
C MET A 78 -14.44 7.46 -2.72
N LEU A 79 -13.36 7.68 -1.96
CA LEU A 79 -12.07 7.04 -2.20
C LEU A 79 -12.12 5.52 -1.97
N LEU A 80 -12.87 5.08 -0.96
CA LEU A 80 -12.99 3.67 -0.58
C LEU A 80 -14.05 2.92 -1.40
N GLU A 81 -14.99 3.60 -2.06
CA GLU A 81 -16.13 2.97 -2.74
C GLU A 81 -15.71 1.85 -3.70
N THR A 82 -14.62 2.06 -4.46
CA THR A 82 -14.11 1.08 -5.43
C THR A 82 -13.58 -0.19 -4.78
N MET A 83 -13.26 -0.16 -3.49
CA MET A 83 -12.75 -1.30 -2.72
C MET A 83 -13.84 -2.10 -2.00
N GLN A 84 -15.11 -1.71 -2.12
CA GLN A 84 -16.27 -2.39 -1.51
C GLN A 84 -16.14 -2.62 0.01
N PRO A 85 -15.87 -1.57 0.81
CA PRO A 85 -15.57 -1.69 2.24
C PRO A 85 -16.72 -2.32 3.05
N ASP A 86 -17.98 -2.15 2.61
CA ASP A 86 -19.16 -2.72 3.29
C ASP A 86 -19.20 -4.25 3.30
N ARG A 87 -18.37 -4.91 2.47
CA ARG A 87 -18.25 -6.37 2.43
C ARG A 87 -17.13 -6.90 3.32
N ALA A 88 -16.22 -6.02 3.76
CA ALA A 88 -15.06 -6.38 4.55
C ALA A 88 -15.43 -6.64 6.02
N GLU A 89 -15.09 -7.83 6.50
CA GLU A 89 -15.15 -8.15 7.93
C GLU A 89 -13.95 -7.54 8.68
N VAL A 90 -12.81 -7.46 8.00
CA VAL A 90 -11.56 -6.90 8.51
C VAL A 90 -10.97 -5.93 7.50
N ALA A 91 -10.57 -4.75 7.96
CA ALA A 91 -9.81 -3.80 7.17
C ALA A 91 -8.42 -3.59 7.81
N VAL A 92 -7.38 -3.62 6.98
CA VAL A 92 -5.99 -3.39 7.38
C VAL A 92 -5.46 -2.16 6.65
N PHE A 93 -4.95 -1.21 7.42
CA PHE A 93 -4.38 0.03 6.94
C PHE A 93 -2.88 0.05 7.24
N ALA A 94 -2.07 0.39 6.25
CA ALA A 94 -0.64 0.65 6.45
C ALA A 94 -0.46 2.13 6.76
N ILE A 95 -0.43 2.47 8.05
CA ILE A 95 -0.32 3.85 8.52
C ILE A 95 1.14 4.26 8.49
N ASN A 96 1.42 5.50 8.10
CA ASN A 96 2.74 6.12 8.25
C ASN A 96 2.60 7.34 9.16
N ASP A 97 3.61 7.64 9.97
CA ASP A 97 3.59 8.81 10.86
C ASP A 97 3.92 10.14 10.16
N SER A 98 4.17 10.11 8.84
CA SER A 98 4.33 11.32 8.04
C SER A 98 3.10 12.22 8.13
N ASN A 99 3.34 13.51 8.31
CA ASN A 99 2.35 14.58 8.29
C ASN A 99 2.58 15.56 7.13
N ASP A 100 3.53 15.27 6.24
CA ASP A 100 3.93 16.17 5.15
C ASP A 100 3.52 15.59 3.80
N ILE A 101 2.43 16.14 3.25
CA ILE A 101 1.85 15.76 1.95
C ILE A 101 2.81 16.09 0.79
N GLY A 102 3.72 17.05 0.96
CA GLY A 102 4.65 17.50 -0.08
C GLY A 102 6.04 16.84 -0.03
N ALA A 103 6.40 16.23 1.10
CA ALA A 103 7.72 15.61 1.26
C ALA A 103 7.70 14.14 0.81
N ALA A 104 8.42 13.86 -0.28
CA ALA A 104 8.74 12.50 -0.67
C ALA A 104 9.62 11.82 0.40
N ASN A 105 9.38 10.52 0.64
CA ASN A 105 10.13 9.70 1.60
C ASN A 105 10.12 10.27 3.03
N SER A 106 8.98 10.82 3.45
CA SER A 106 8.75 11.28 4.82
C SER A 106 8.25 10.13 5.70
N GLY A 107 8.29 10.34 7.02
CA GLY A 107 7.91 9.34 8.02
C GLY A 107 9.10 8.57 8.60
N PHE A 108 8.98 8.26 9.88
CA PHE A 108 9.91 7.47 10.68
C PHE A 108 9.22 6.30 11.37
N HIS A 109 7.97 5.98 11.03
CA HIS A 109 7.29 4.80 11.50
C HIS A 109 6.19 4.33 10.55
N TRP A 110 6.00 3.02 10.51
CA TRP A 110 4.87 2.33 9.88
C TRP A 110 4.05 1.65 10.97
#